data_AF-A0A8B0SFX1-F1
#
_entry.id   AF-A0A8B0SFX1-F1
#
_cell.length_a   1.000
_cell.length_b   1.000
_cell.length_c   1.000
_cell.angle_alpha   90.00
_cell.angle_beta   90.00
_cell.angle_gamma   90.00
#
_symmetry.space_group_name_H-M   'P 1'
#
loop_
_entity.id
_entity.type
_entity.pdbx_description
1 polymer ?
#
loop_
_entity_poly.entity_id
_entity_poly.type
_entity_poly.pdbx_seq_one_letter_code
_entity_poly.pdbx_strand_id
1 'polypeptide(L)' 'MTDTETEKRTQVRMPGDVHQWLTHRAKQNDRSMNAELIRILKEAKEATEKKAA' A
#
# COMPACT_ATOMS: atom_id res chain seq x y z
N MET A 1 16.64 14.87 15.60
CA MET A 1 15.84 13.72 16.07
C MET A 1 14.67 13.55 15.14
N THR A 2 14.68 12.50 14.33
CA THR A 2 13.51 11.68 13.98
C THR A 2 14.06 10.46 13.25
N ASP A 3 13.85 9.29 13.85
CA ASP A 3 14.13 7.99 13.29
C ASP A 3 13.71 7.92 11.82
N THR A 4 14.69 7.92 10.92
CA THR A 4 14.45 7.51 9.54
C THR A 4 14.48 5.99 9.56
N GLU A 5 13.36 5.39 9.98
CA GLU A 5 13.17 3.95 9.78
C GLU A 5 13.38 3.68 8.28
N THR A 6 14.41 2.91 7.97
CA THR A 6 14.96 2.79 6.62
C THR A 6 13.91 2.18 5.71
N GLU A 7 13.26 3.00 4.88
CA GLU A 7 12.28 2.53 3.91
C GLU A 7 12.90 1.44 3.02
N LYS A 8 12.42 0.20 3.16
CA LYS A 8 12.91 -0.92 2.35
C LYS A 8 12.27 -0.88 0.97
N ARG A 9 13.09 -0.69 -0.06
CA ARG A 9 12.64 -0.74 -1.45
C ARG A 9 12.27 -2.17 -1.82
N THR A 10 11.05 -2.35 -2.31
CA THR A 10 10.54 -3.64 -2.76
C THR A 10 9.99 -3.49 -4.17
N GLN A 11 10.39 -4.38 -5.08
CA GLN A 11 9.82 -4.44 -6.43
C GLN A 11 8.74 -5.52 -6.48
N VAL A 12 7.50 -5.12 -6.74
CA VAL A 12 6.37 -6.04 -6.84
C VAL A 12 6.04 -6.25 -8.32
N ARG A 13 5.92 -7.50 -8.75
CA ARG A 13 5.34 -7.84 -10.05
C ARG A 13 3.84 -8.01 -9.88
N MET A 14 3.07 -7.18 -10.57
CA MET A 14 1.61 -7.18 -10.49
C MET A 14 1.02 -7.50 -11.87
N PRO A 15 -0.08 -8.26 -11.92
CA PRO A 15 -0.93 -8.32 -13.10
C PRO A 15 -1.33 -6.91 -13.59
N GLY A 16 -1.47 -6.74 -14.91
CA GLY A 16 -1.68 -5.42 -15.51
C GLY A 16 -3.00 -4.75 -15.11
N ASP A 17 -4.04 -5.55 -14.94
CA ASP A 17 -5.36 -5.14 -14.44
C ASP A 17 -5.28 -4.59 -13.00
N VAL A 18 -4.57 -5.28 -12.11
CA VAL A 18 -4.36 -4.84 -10.72
C VAL A 18 -3.58 -3.52 -10.68
N HIS A 19 -2.55 -3.38 -11.52
CA HIS A 19 -1.79 -2.14 -11.63
C HIS A 19 -2.66 -0.97 -12.11
N GLN A 20 -3.50 -1.19 -13.13
CA GLN A 20 -4.41 -0.15 -13.64
C GLN A 20 -5.43 0.27 -12.59
N TRP A 21 -6.06 -0.71 -11.91
CA TRP A 21 -6.98 -0.45 -10.81
C TRP A 21 -6.33 0.39 -9.70
N LEU A 22 -5.14 -0.01 -9.25
CA LEU A 22 -4.42 0.69 -8.19
C LEU A 22 -4.03 2.11 -8.60
N THR A 23 -3.59 2.30 -9.85
CA THR A 23 -3.26 3.62 -10.41
C THR A 23 -4.49 4.54 -10.44
N HIS A 24 -5.64 4.02 -10.88
CA HIS A 24 -6.87 4.80 -10.93
C HIS A 24 -7.35 5.20 -9.53
N ARG A 25 -7.36 4.25 -8.60
CA ARG A 25 -7.73 4.49 -7.20
C ARG A 25 -6.82 5.51 -6.52
N ALA A 26 -5.51 5.44 -6.76
CA ALA A 26 -4.55 6.41 -6.22
C ALA A 26 -4.84 7.84 -6.71
N LYS A 27 -5.17 8.00 -8.00
CA LYS A 27 -5.58 9.30 -8.56
C LYS A 27 -6.87 9.84 -7.94
N GLN A 28 -7.88 8.99 -7.74
CA GLN A 28 -9.13 9.39 -7.09
C GLN A 28 -8.92 9.86 -5.64
N ASN A 29 -7.92 9.31 -4.96
CA ASN A 29 -7.58 9.63 -3.58
C ASN A 29 -6.51 10.72 -3.44
N ASP A 30 -6.11 11.37 -4.53
CA ASP A 30 -5.03 12.37 -4.58
C ASP A 30 -3.72 11.88 -3.92
N ARG A 31 -3.33 10.64 -4.24
CA ARG A 31 -2.16 9.95 -3.66
C ARG A 31 -1.26 9.39 -4.73
N SER A 32 0.01 9.20 -4.38
CA SER A 32 0.90 8.36 -5.18
C SER A 32 0.44 6.89 -5.11
N MET A 33 0.72 6.13 -6.17
CA MET A 33 0.41 4.71 -6.22
C MET A 33 1.02 3.94 -5.03
N ASN A 34 2.24 4.31 -4.62
CA ASN A 34 2.91 3.70 -3.47
C ASN A 34 2.19 4.04 -2.16
N ALA A 35 1.80 5.30 -1.95
CA ALA A 35 1.09 5.71 -0.74
C ALA A 35 -0.27 4.99 -0.62
N GLU A 36 -0.99 4.82 -1.73
CA GLU A 36 -2.25 4.06 -1.75
C GLU A 36 -2.02 2.56 -1.50
N LEU A 37 -0.97 1.97 -2.10
CA LEU A 37 -0.61 0.57 -1.85
C LEU A 37 -0.33 0.31 -0.37
N ILE A 38 0.51 1.13 0.25
CA ILE A 38 0.85 0.98 1.67
C ILE A 38 -0.39 1.15 2.56
N ARG A 39 -1.30 2.07 2.22
CA ARG A 39 -2.58 2.25 2.93
C ARG A 39 -3.40 0.95 2.92
N ILE A 40 -3.61 0.37 1.73
CA ILE A 40 -4.36 -0.88 1.56
C ILE A 40 -3.70 -2.02 2.34
N LEU A 41 -2.37 -2.14 2.28
CA LEU A 41 -1.64 -3.20 3.00
C LEU A 41 -1.72 -3.04 4.52
N LYS A 42 -1.67 -1.80 5.05
CA LYS A 42 -1.86 -1.53 6.48
C LYS A 42 -3.28 -1.88 6.93
N GLU A 43 -4.30 -1.49 6.18
CA GLU A 43 -5.69 -1.85 6.46
C GLU A 43 -5.89 -3.38 6.48
N ALA A 44 -5.31 -4.09 5.50
CA ALA A 44 -5.39 -5.54 5.43
C ALA A 44 -4.65 -6.23 6.60
N LYS A 45 -3.47 -5.72 6.97
CA LYS A 45 -2.71 -6.21 8.14
C LYS A 45 -3.51 -6.07 9.42
N GLU A 46 -4.03 -4.87 9.70
CA GLU A 46 -4.82 -4.61 10.91
C GLU A 46 -6.10 -5.46 10.96
N ALA A 47 -6.79 -5.64 9.83
CA ALA A 47 -7.98 -6.47 9.76
C ALA A 47 -7.68 -7.95 10.02
N THR A 48 -6.50 -8.42 9.63
CA THR A 48 -6.05 -9.80 9.89
C THR A 48 -5.66 -9.98 11.35
N GLU A 49 -4.91 -9.04 11.91
CA GLU A 49 -4.47 -9.08 13.32
C GLU A 49 -5.65 -8.99 14.29
N LYS A 50 -6.65 -8.15 14.01
CA LYS A 50 -7.87 -8.04 14.83
C LYS A 50 -8.77 -9.28 14.78
N LYS A 51 -8.71 -10.08 13.72
CA LYS A 51 -9.47 -11.33 13.60
C LYS A 51 -8.80 -12.52 14.28
N ALA A 52 -7.51 -12.41 14.60
CA ALA A 52 -6.73 -13.44 15.27
C ALA A 52 -6.67 -13.27 16.79
N ALA A 53 -7.27 -12.19 17.32
CA ALA A 53 -7.42 -11.90 18.75
C ALA A 53 -8.87 -12.17 19.20
#